data_AF-A0A365KXE1-F1
#
_entry.id   AF-A0A365KXE1-F1
#
_cell.length_a   1.000
_cell.length_b   1.000
_cell.length_c   1.000
_cell.angle_alpha   90.00
_cell.angle_beta   90.00
_cell.angle_gamma   90.00
#
_symmetry.space_group_name_H-M   'P 1'
#
loop_
_entity.id
_entity.type
_entity.pdbx_description
1 polymer ?
#
loop_
_entity_poly.entity_id
_entity_poly.type
_entity_poly.pdbx_seq_one_letter_code
_entity_poly.pdbx_strand_id
1 'polypeptide(L)'
;MEKVWSLRLIRFSAIFGFIGTYLGSHMAGQMDYSLRPVHAHILLVGWLSVFAWGIFYHAYTIKYKKLVTVHGILAMVGAVGLTGGMWLYNLNPFNWNETLVMVLFIVGGSLLLLAFLLFAVITFLTEKE
;
A
#
# COMPACT_ATOMS: atom_id res chain seq x y z
N MET A 1 6.95 19.80 -1.69
CA MET A 1 7.15 18.49 -1.03
C MET A 1 6.13 17.48 -1.55
N GLU A 2 4.89 17.90 -1.64
CA GLU A 2 3.69 17.30 -2.22
C GLU A 2 3.96 16.75 -3.63
N LYS A 3 4.42 17.57 -4.58
CA LYS A 3 4.73 17.09 -5.96
C LYS A 3 5.77 15.97 -6.02
N VAL A 4 6.78 15.99 -5.13
CA VAL A 4 7.80 14.94 -5.05
C VAL A 4 7.19 13.65 -4.50
N TRP A 5 6.39 13.75 -3.45
CA TRP A 5 5.69 12.61 -2.86
C TRP A 5 4.62 12.05 -3.79
N SER A 6 3.88 12.91 -4.48
CA SER A 6 2.93 12.56 -5.54
C SER A 6 3.58 11.65 -6.57
N LEU A 7 4.70 12.06 -7.16
CA LEU A 7 5.39 11.27 -8.18
C LEU A 7 5.95 9.94 -7.61
N ARG A 8 6.45 9.95 -6.38
CA ARG A 8 6.93 8.72 -5.71
C ARG A 8 5.81 7.72 -5.50
N LEU A 9 4.67 8.16 -4.99
CA LEU A 9 3.49 7.31 -4.77
C LEU A 9 2.94 6.79 -6.10
N ILE A 10 2.85 7.62 -7.13
CA ILE A 10 2.41 7.18 -8.47
C ILE A 10 3.36 6.11 -9.03
N ARG A 11 4.68 6.31 -8.96
CA ARG A 11 5.66 5.31 -9.43
C ARG A 11 5.56 4.00 -8.65
N PHE A 12 5.42 4.08 -7.33
CA PHE A 12 5.19 2.92 -6.48
C PHE A 12 3.91 2.18 -6.86
N SER A 13 2.80 2.91 -7.02
CA SER A 13 1.51 2.32 -7.41
C SER A 13 1.56 1.68 -8.80
N ALA A 14 2.31 2.23 -9.75
CA ALA A 14 2.46 1.64 -11.07
C ALA A 14 3.14 0.27 -11.02
N ILE A 15 4.16 0.13 -10.17
CA ILE A 15 4.84 -1.16 -9.91
C ILE A 15 3.86 -2.16 -9.30
N PHE A 16 3.11 -1.76 -8.26
CA PHE A 16 2.10 -2.62 -7.64
C PHE A 16 0.96 -2.98 -8.59
N GLY A 17 0.55 -2.05 -9.45
CA GLY A 17 -0.46 -2.28 -10.49
C GLY A 17 0.00 -3.35 -11.47
N PHE A 18 1.25 -3.28 -11.93
CA PHE A 18 1.85 -4.31 -12.78
C PHE A 18 1.94 -5.67 -12.08
N ILE A 19 2.45 -5.72 -10.84
CA ILE A 19 2.54 -6.98 -10.08
C ILE A 19 1.15 -7.57 -9.85
N GLY A 20 0.17 -6.74 -9.50
CA GLY A 20 -1.20 -7.15 -9.24
C GLY A 20 -1.86 -7.75 -10.47
N THR A 21 -1.79 -7.08 -11.63
CA THR A 21 -2.36 -7.61 -12.87
C THR A 21 -1.66 -8.89 -13.32
N TYR A 22 -0.33 -8.95 -13.21
CA TYR A 22 0.43 -10.17 -13.47
C TYR A 22 -0.04 -11.35 -12.60
N LEU A 23 -0.18 -11.15 -11.29
CA LEU A 23 -0.69 -12.19 -10.38
C LEU A 23 -2.11 -12.63 -10.75
N GLY A 24 -2.97 -11.70 -11.17
CA GLY A 24 -4.31 -12.01 -11.67
C GLY A 24 -4.27 -12.93 -12.89
N SER A 25 -3.44 -12.58 -13.88
CA SER A 25 -3.22 -13.41 -15.07
C SER A 25 -2.63 -14.79 -14.73
N HIS A 26 -1.68 -14.85 -13.80
CA HIS A 26 -1.08 -16.10 -13.36
C HIS A 26 -2.11 -17.04 -12.71
N MET A 27 -2.91 -16.54 -11.77
CA MET A 27 -3.99 -17.32 -11.14
C MET A 27 -5.01 -17.83 -12.17
N ALA A 28 -5.43 -16.98 -13.10
CA ALA A 28 -6.35 -17.38 -14.16
C ALA A 28 -5.75 -18.46 -15.08
N GLY A 29 -4.47 -18.34 -15.43
CA GLY A 29 -3.77 -19.30 -16.29
C GLY A 29 -3.54 -20.67 -15.63
N GLN A 30 -3.37 -20.72 -14.32
CA GLN A 30 -3.18 -21.97 -13.56
C GLN A 30 -4.49 -22.53 -13.00
N MET A 31 -5.58 -21.77 -13.05
CA MET A 31 -6.84 -22.08 -12.37
C MET A 31 -6.69 -22.31 -10.85
N ASP A 32 -5.63 -21.77 -10.25
CA ASP A 32 -5.39 -21.75 -8.81
C ASP A 32 -5.58 -20.34 -8.27
N TYR A 33 -6.41 -20.22 -7.24
CA TYR A 33 -6.79 -18.95 -6.61
C TYR A 33 -6.28 -18.83 -5.17
N SER A 34 -5.28 -19.63 -4.80
CA SER A 34 -4.57 -19.56 -3.50
C SER A 34 -4.06 -18.13 -3.18
N LEU A 35 -3.62 -17.38 -4.20
CA LEU A 35 -3.12 -16.01 -4.07
C LEU A 35 -4.21 -14.93 -4.16
N ARG A 36 -5.50 -15.29 -4.24
CA ARG A 36 -6.59 -14.32 -4.44
C ARG A 36 -6.60 -13.19 -3.39
N PRO A 37 -6.43 -13.45 -2.08
CA PRO A 37 -6.38 -12.38 -1.08
C PRO A 37 -5.21 -11.42 -1.30
N VAL A 38 -4.04 -11.96 -1.66
CA VAL A 38 -2.82 -11.18 -1.89
C VAL A 38 -2.99 -10.31 -3.14
N HIS A 39 -3.48 -10.89 -4.24
CA HIS A 39 -3.78 -10.16 -5.48
C HIS A 39 -4.75 -8.99 -5.24
N ALA A 40 -5.85 -9.24 -4.53
CA ALA A 40 -6.84 -8.21 -4.23
C ALA A 40 -6.24 -7.03 -3.46
N HIS A 41 -5.43 -7.31 -2.44
CA HIS A 41 -4.81 -6.24 -1.63
C HIS A 41 -3.67 -5.53 -2.36
N ILE A 42 -2.89 -6.21 -3.20
CA ILE A 42 -1.89 -5.56 -4.06
C ILE A 42 -2.56 -4.53 -4.96
N LEU A 43 -3.68 -4.87 -5.61
CA LEU A 43 -4.40 -3.92 -6.45
C LEU A 43 -5.14 -2.84 -5.64
N LEU A 44 -5.76 -3.19 -4.51
CA LEU A 44 -6.53 -2.23 -3.73
C LEU A 44 -5.62 -1.22 -3.00
N VAL A 45 -4.76 -1.71 -2.11
CA VAL A 45 -4.00 -0.83 -1.21
C VAL A 45 -2.62 -0.48 -1.76
N GLY A 46 -2.05 -1.32 -2.64
CA GLY A 46 -0.75 -1.06 -3.26
C GLY A 46 -0.84 -0.21 -4.52
N TRP A 47 -1.84 -0.47 -5.37
CA TRP A 47 -2.08 0.29 -6.59
C TRP A 47 -3.10 1.41 -6.36
N LEU A 48 -4.39 1.09 -6.18
CA LEU A 48 -5.47 2.07 -6.26
C LEU A 48 -5.40 3.15 -5.17
N SER A 49 -5.28 2.76 -3.90
CA SER A 49 -5.21 3.73 -2.78
C SER A 49 -3.97 4.62 -2.88
N VAL A 50 -2.79 4.03 -3.12
CA VAL A 50 -1.53 4.78 -3.21
C VAL A 50 -1.52 5.70 -4.44
N PHE A 51 -2.06 5.24 -5.57
CA PHE A 51 -2.24 6.09 -6.75
C PHE A 51 -3.14 7.29 -6.43
N ALA A 52 -4.31 7.05 -5.81
CA ALA A 52 -5.25 8.10 -5.44
C ALA A 52 -4.62 9.12 -4.48
N TRP A 53 -3.83 8.68 -3.49
CA TRP A 53 -3.09 9.59 -2.62
C TRP A 53 -2.00 10.38 -3.36
N GLY A 54 -1.35 9.76 -4.34
CA GLY A 54 -0.41 10.44 -5.22
C GLY A 54 -1.08 11.56 -6.02
N ILE A 55 -2.26 11.32 -6.57
CA ILE A 55 -3.07 12.34 -7.27
C ILE A 55 -3.56 13.42 -6.29
N PHE A 56 -3.99 13.03 -5.09
CA PHE A 56 -4.41 13.99 -4.06
C PHE A 56 -3.30 14.99 -3.72
N TYR A 57 -2.07 14.52 -3.52
CA TYR A 57 -0.90 15.40 -3.29
C TYR A 57 -0.42 16.14 -4.54
N HIS A 58 -0.91 15.79 -5.73
CA HIS A 58 -0.71 16.62 -6.91
C HIS A 58 -1.69 17.79 -6.93
N ALA A 59 -2.95 17.52 -6.57
CA ALA A 59 -4.06 18.46 -6.67
C ALA A 59 -4.11 19.48 -5.51
N TYR A 60 -3.75 19.07 -4.29
CA TYR A 60 -3.90 19.90 -3.10
C TYR A 60 -2.57 20.25 -2.44
N THR A 61 -2.49 21.47 -1.90
CA THR A 61 -1.37 21.92 -1.05
C THR A 61 -1.73 21.70 0.42
N ILE A 62 -0.79 21.16 1.19
CA ILE A 62 -1.01 20.76 2.59
C ILE A 62 -0.29 21.71 3.53
N LYS A 63 -1.02 22.24 4.52
CA LYS A 63 -0.49 23.21 5.50
C LYS A 63 0.74 22.67 6.24
N TYR A 64 0.72 21.39 6.62
CA TYR A 64 1.80 20.73 7.36
C TYR A 64 2.55 19.72 6.48
N LYS A 65 3.52 20.20 5.69
CA LYS A 65 4.26 19.41 4.69
C LYS A 65 4.91 18.14 5.25
N LYS A 66 5.39 18.16 6.50
CA LYS A 66 5.99 16.98 7.15
C LYS A 66 5.03 15.79 7.23
N LEU A 67 3.73 16.02 7.39
CA LEU A 67 2.72 14.96 7.45
C LEU A 67 2.62 14.20 6.12
N VAL A 68 2.84 14.87 4.98
CA VAL A 68 2.88 14.24 3.65
C VAL A 68 4.00 13.21 3.56
N THR A 69 5.15 13.51 4.16
CA THR A 69 6.30 12.59 4.18
C THR A 69 6.02 11.38 5.07
N VAL A 70 5.52 11.61 6.29
CA VAL A 70 5.18 10.53 7.23
C VAL A 70 4.11 9.63 6.62
N HIS A 71 3.05 10.22 6.07
CA HIS A 71 2.00 9.48 5.38
C HIS A 71 2.55 8.69 4.19
N GLY A 72 3.35 9.30 3.32
CA GLY A 72 3.90 8.63 2.15
C GLY A 72 4.78 7.42 2.51
N ILE A 73 5.57 7.51 3.59
CA ILE A 73 6.36 6.38 4.10
C ILE A 73 5.44 5.30 4.66
N LEU A 74 4.50 5.64 5.54
CA LEU A 74 3.56 4.69 6.12
C LEU A 74 2.72 3.99 5.04
N ALA A 75 2.30 4.71 4.01
CA ALA A 75 1.57 4.16 2.87
C ALA A 75 2.38 3.10 2.13
N MET A 76 3.63 3.42 1.74
CA MET A 76 4.47 2.47 1.00
C MET A 76 4.89 1.28 1.85
N VAL A 77 5.35 1.51 3.08
CA VAL A 77 5.80 0.44 3.98
C VAL A 77 4.61 -0.42 4.42
N GLY A 78 3.46 0.19 4.71
CA GLY A 78 2.23 -0.51 5.06
C GLY A 78 1.68 -1.34 3.89
N ALA A 79 1.72 -0.81 2.66
CA ALA A 79 1.31 -1.57 1.48
C ALA A 79 2.21 -2.79 1.24
N VAL A 80 3.54 -2.60 1.21
CA VAL A 80 4.51 -3.72 1.08
C VAL A 80 4.35 -4.71 2.24
N GLY A 81 4.29 -4.20 3.46
CA GLY A 81 4.22 -5.01 4.68
C GLY A 81 2.94 -5.83 4.76
N LEU A 82 1.77 -5.25 4.45
CA LEU A 82 0.52 -5.98 4.45
C LEU A 82 0.52 -7.05 3.35
N THR A 83 0.85 -6.71 2.11
CA THR A 83 0.75 -7.66 0.99
C THR A 83 1.81 -8.75 1.07
N GLY A 84 3.05 -8.39 1.45
CA GLY A 84 4.13 -9.35 1.65
C GLY A 84 3.93 -10.20 2.89
N GLY A 85 3.48 -9.60 4.00
CA GLY A 85 3.13 -10.33 5.22
C GLY A 85 1.96 -11.29 5.01
N MET A 86 0.93 -10.90 4.26
CA MET A 86 -0.18 -11.77 3.89
C MET A 86 0.29 -12.95 3.03
N TRP A 87 1.19 -12.72 2.07
CA TRP A 87 1.78 -13.80 1.27
C TRP A 87 2.57 -14.79 2.12
N LEU A 88 3.43 -14.29 3.01
CA LEU A 88 4.20 -15.12 3.95
C LEU A 88 3.29 -15.87 4.94
N TYR A 89 2.24 -15.23 5.43
CA TYR A 89 1.31 -15.84 6.38
C TYR A 89 0.45 -16.94 5.72
N ASN A 90 -0.03 -16.70 4.50
CA ASN A 90 -0.93 -17.65 3.82
C ASN A 90 -0.19 -18.85 3.20
N LEU A 91 1.00 -18.63 2.63
CA LEU A 91 1.73 -19.69 1.92
C LEU A 91 2.97 -20.18 2.66
N ASN A 92 3.55 -19.36 3.53
CA ASN A 92 4.80 -19.61 4.27
C ASN A 92 5.83 -20.43 3.46
N PRO A 93 6.21 -19.99 2.25
CA PRO A 93 6.98 -20.81 1.31
C PRO A 93 8.38 -21.17 1.81
N PHE A 94 8.86 -20.47 2.84
CA PHE A 94 10.17 -20.67 3.45
C PHE A 94 10.10 -21.44 4.77
N ASN A 95 8.91 -21.91 5.18
CA ASN A 95 8.67 -22.60 6.46
C ASN A 95 9.23 -21.82 7.66
N TRP A 96 9.00 -20.51 7.69
CA TRP A 96 9.40 -19.66 8.81
C TRP A 96 8.52 -19.91 10.03
N ASN A 97 9.00 -19.45 11.19
CA ASN A 97 8.24 -19.50 12.43
C ASN A 97 6.87 -18.80 12.27
N GLU A 98 5.80 -19.49 12.66
CA GLU A 98 4.41 -19.01 12.51
C GLU A 98 4.15 -17.68 13.23
N THR A 99 4.71 -17.51 14.44
CA THR A 99 4.59 -16.27 15.19
C THR A 99 5.27 -15.12 14.47
N LEU A 100 6.43 -15.35 13.86
CA LEU A 100 7.14 -14.33 13.09
C LEU A 100 6.32 -13.88 11.87
N VAL A 101 5.82 -14.81 11.05
CA VAL A 101 5.03 -14.45 9.86
C VAL A 101 3.71 -13.75 10.23
N MET A 102 3.07 -14.18 11.32
CA MET A 102 1.88 -13.51 11.87
C MET A 102 2.19 -12.08 12.31
N VAL A 103 3.28 -11.86 13.05
CA VAL A 103 3.70 -10.52 13.49
C VAL A 103 3.99 -9.62 12.30
N LEU A 104 4.71 -10.12 11.28
CA LEU A 104 4.98 -9.35 10.05
C LEU A 104 3.68 -8.91 9.36
N PHE A 105 2.71 -9.80 9.25
CA PHE A 105 1.41 -9.48 8.67
C PHE A 105 0.65 -8.42 9.48
N ILE A 106 0.57 -8.57 10.81
CA ILE A 106 -0.10 -7.62 11.71
C ILE A 106 0.57 -6.25 11.68
N VAL A 107 1.91 -6.19 11.73
CA VAL A 107 2.66 -4.94 11.68
C VAL A 107 2.43 -4.25 10.34
N GLY A 108 2.49 -4.98 9.24
CA GLY A 108 2.19 -4.44 7.90
C GLY A 108 0.80 -3.81 7.82
N GLY A 109 -0.23 -4.53 8.29
CA GLY A 109 -1.60 -4.02 8.33
C GLY A 109 -1.78 -2.81 9.27
N SER A 110 -1.11 -2.81 10.41
CA SER A 110 -1.17 -1.70 11.38
C SER A 110 -0.54 -0.42 10.83
N LEU A 111 0.60 -0.53 10.14
CA LEU A 111 1.23 0.62 9.47
C LEU A 111 0.32 1.22 8.39
N LEU A 112 -0.35 0.36 7.63
CA LEU A 112 -1.30 0.81 6.61
C LEU A 112 -2.55 1.47 7.25
N LEU A 113 -3.06 0.93 8.36
CA LEU A 113 -4.15 1.55 9.11
C LEU A 113 -3.77 2.97 9.59
N LEU A 114 -2.56 3.13 10.10
CA LEU A 114 -2.03 4.45 10.48
C LEU A 114 -1.90 5.38 9.26
N ALA A 115 -1.53 4.85 8.09
CA ALA A 115 -1.51 5.63 6.85
C ALA A 115 -2.92 6.16 6.52
N PHE A 116 -3.95 5.30 6.52
CA PHE A 116 -5.33 5.72 6.29
C PHE A 116 -5.83 6.74 7.30
N LEU A 117 -5.56 6.53 8.59
CA LEU A 117 -5.92 7.48 9.64
C LEU A 117 -5.25 8.84 9.41
N LEU A 118 -3.95 8.84 9.12
CA LEU A 118 -3.22 10.07 8.87
C LEU A 118 -3.71 10.76 7.59
N PHE A 119 -4.02 10.01 6.54
CA PHE A 119 -4.61 10.56 5.32
C PHE A 119 -5.95 11.23 5.60
N ALA A 120 -6.83 10.57 6.36
CA ALA A 120 -8.13 11.13 6.76
C ALA A 120 -7.98 12.43 7.55
N VAL A 121 -6.92 12.59 8.34
CA VAL A 121 -6.63 13.87 9.01
C VAL A 121 -6.09 14.90 8.02
N ILE A 122 -5.18 14.50 7.12
CA ILE A 122 -4.56 15.38 6.12
C ILE A 122 -5.59 16.01 5.18
N THR A 123 -6.68 15.31 4.84
CA THR A 123 -7.73 15.87 3.97
C THR A 123 -8.40 17.12 4.55
N PHE A 124 -8.39 17.30 5.87
CA PHE A 124 -8.89 18.51 6.54
C PHE A 124 -7.82 19.60 6.77
N LEU A 125 -6.56 19.31 6.44
CA LEU A 125 -5.41 20.20 6.64
C LEU A 125 -4.86 20.76 5.32
N THR A 126 -5.71 20.80 4.29
CA THR A 126 -5.41 21.48 3.02
C THR A 126 -5.42 22.99 3.22
N GLU A 127 -4.60 23.71 2.46
CA GLU A 127 -4.71 25.16 2.37
C GLU A 127 -6.03 25.51 1.66
N LYS A 128 -6.80 26.45 2.23
CA LYS A 128 -7.99 26.97 1.55
C LYS A 128 -7.51 27.77 0.34
N GLU A 129 -8.12 27.52 -0.81
CA GLU A 129 -7.99 28.39 -1.99
C GLU A 129 -8.45 29.82 -1.67
#